data_AF-A0A7W1XET0-F1
#
_entry.id   AF-A0A7W1XET0-F1
#
_cell.length_a   1.000
_cell.length_b   1.000
_cell.length_c   1.000
_cell.angle_alpha   90.00
_cell.angle_beta   90.00
_cell.angle_gamma   90.00
#
_symmetry.space_group_name_H-M   'P 1'
#
loop_
_entity.id
_entity.type
_entity.pdbx_description
1 polymer ?
#
loop_
_entity_poly.entity_id
_entity_poly.type
_entity_poly.pdbx_seq_one_letter_code
_entity_poly.pdbx_strand_id
1 'polypeptide(L)'
;MKHYDYSRGLKAPYSIQVISSPKGKALWVFAQPLNMSYLLMLFFLLFVTGVFWYKVRIPNIAGINLNLLLMLSVPHKVARWYSEAELDGKSTNLFLKDFIIYLKNFALDRRPIIAFERVDQLEEFSFKR
;
A
#
# COMPACT_ATOMS: atom_id res chain seq x y z
N MET A 1 -8.11 -18.35 31.50
CA MET A 1 -7.89 -18.07 30.06
C MET A 1 -8.18 -16.61 29.83
N LYS A 2 -7.21 -15.80 29.39
CA LYS A 2 -7.44 -14.37 29.12
C LYS A 2 -8.02 -14.26 27.71
N HIS A 3 -9.26 -13.79 27.60
CA HIS A 3 -9.88 -13.50 26.32
C HIS A 3 -9.13 -12.37 25.64
N TYR A 4 -8.75 -12.56 24.38
CA TYR A 4 -8.19 -11.50 23.55
C TYR A 4 -9.33 -10.58 23.11
N ASP A 5 -9.14 -9.28 23.30
CA ASP A 5 -10.07 -8.25 22.88
C ASP A 5 -9.87 -7.95 21.40
N TYR A 6 -10.78 -8.47 20.56
CA TYR A 6 -10.75 -8.32 19.10
C TYR A 6 -11.27 -6.95 18.62
N SER A 7 -11.80 -6.11 19.52
CA SER A 7 -12.27 -4.76 19.17
C SER A 7 -11.13 -3.77 18.95
N ARG A 8 -9.95 -4.04 19.54
CA ARG A 8 -8.70 -3.38 19.21
C ARG A 8 -8.10 -4.10 18.02
N GLY A 9 -8.46 -3.66 16.81
CA GLY A 9 -8.07 -4.23 15.53
C GLY A 9 -6.80 -5.06 15.61
N LEU A 10 -6.98 -6.38 15.70
CA LEU A 10 -5.88 -7.33 15.62
C LEU A 10 -5.37 -7.27 14.18
N LYS A 11 -4.44 -6.36 13.92
CA LYS A 11 -3.31 -6.68 13.07
C LYS A 11 -2.50 -7.77 13.77
N ALA A 12 -3.08 -8.94 13.96
CA ALA A 12 -2.26 -10.12 14.03
C ALA A 12 -1.66 -10.21 12.62
N PRO A 13 -0.35 -9.94 12.45
CA PRO A 13 0.27 -10.12 11.15
C PRO A 13 -0.07 -11.52 10.68
N TYR A 14 -0.80 -11.61 9.58
CA TYR A 14 -1.12 -12.86 8.94
C TYR A 14 0.23 -13.56 8.69
N SER A 15 0.46 -14.64 9.43
CA SER A 15 1.70 -15.45 9.51
C SER A 15 2.91 -14.84 10.22
N ILE A 16 2.85 -14.66 11.54
CA ILE A 16 4.03 -14.97 12.38
C ILE A 16 3.90 -16.43 12.77
N GLN A 17 4.66 -17.32 12.11
CA GLN A 17 4.82 -18.68 12.62
C GLN A 17 6.04 -18.69 13.54
N VAL A 18 5.79 -18.83 14.85
CA VAL A 18 6.85 -18.99 15.85
C VAL A 18 7.02 -20.48 16.12
N ILE A 19 8.19 -21.02 15.85
CA ILE A 19 8.59 -22.34 16.34
C ILE A 19 9.09 -22.13 17.77
N SER A 20 8.33 -22.60 18.76
CA SER A 20 8.69 -22.50 20.19
C SER A 20 9.17 -23.85 20.74
N SER A 21 10.07 -23.81 21.72
CA SER A 21 10.44 -24.98 22.50
C SER A 21 9.28 -25.44 23.40
N PRO A 22 9.29 -26.69 23.89
CA PRO A 22 8.27 -27.17 24.84
C PRO A 22 8.18 -26.35 26.14
N LYS A 23 9.23 -25.58 26.46
CA LYS A 23 9.30 -24.66 27.61
C LYS A 23 8.85 -23.22 27.27
N GLY A 24 8.31 -22.98 26.08
CA GLY A 24 7.77 -21.70 25.65
C GLY A 24 8.80 -20.68 25.12
N LYS A 25 10.07 -21.07 24.94
CA LYS A 25 11.09 -20.17 24.36
C LYS A 25 10.98 -20.17 22.84
N ALA A 26 10.82 -19.01 22.21
CA ALA A 26 10.84 -18.88 20.76
C ALA A 26 12.22 -19.28 20.21
N LEU A 27 12.25 -20.32 19.37
CA LEU A 27 13.47 -20.82 18.71
C LEU A 27 13.65 -20.18 17.34
N TRP A 28 12.55 -19.98 16.60
CA TRP A 28 12.60 -19.36 15.28
C TRP A 28 11.29 -18.66 14.95
N VAL A 29 11.37 -17.55 14.22
CA VAL A 29 10.21 -16.73 13.84
C VAL A 29 10.23 -16.58 12.33
N PHE A 30 9.24 -17.16 11.65
CA PHE A 30 8.97 -16.85 10.25
C PHE A 30 8.18 -15.54 10.21
N ALA A 31 8.89 -14.45 9.93
CA ALA A 31 8.28 -13.19 9.54
C ALA A 31 7.91 -13.28 8.05
N GLN A 32 6.81 -12.63 7.69
CA GLN A 32 6.22 -12.64 6.36
C GLN A 32 7.27 -12.32 5.27
N PRO A 33 7.26 -13.01 4.11
CA PRO A 33 8.14 -12.70 3.00
C PRO A 33 7.96 -11.23 2.59
N LEU A 34 9.04 -10.60 2.15
CA LEU A 34 9.05 -9.22 1.63
C LEU A 34 7.74 -8.91 0.88
N ASN A 35 6.96 -7.98 1.42
CA ASN A 35 5.67 -7.61 0.85
C ASN A 35 5.86 -7.25 -0.63
N MET A 36 5.18 -7.94 -1.56
CA MET A 36 5.37 -7.67 -3.01
C MET A 36 5.11 -6.20 -3.36
N SER A 37 4.23 -5.54 -2.61
CA SER A 37 4.00 -4.10 -2.72
C SER A 37 5.27 -3.29 -2.46
N TYR A 38 6.01 -3.64 -1.41
CA TYR A 38 7.27 -2.99 -1.07
C TYR A 38 8.32 -3.20 -2.17
N LEU A 39 8.48 -4.42 -2.69
CA LEU A 39 9.45 -4.71 -3.74
C LEU A 39 9.14 -3.95 -5.02
N LEU A 40 7.88 -3.98 -5.48
CA LEU A 40 7.46 -3.24 -6.66
C LEU A 40 7.68 -1.74 -6.50
N MET A 41 7.30 -1.16 -5.36
CA MET A 41 7.55 0.27 -5.13
C MET A 41 9.02 0.61 -5.00
N LEU A 42 9.82 -0.25 -4.37
CA LEU A 42 11.25 -0.03 -4.24
C LEU A 42 11.91 0.01 -5.63
N PHE A 43 11.63 -0.98 -6.49
CA PHE A 43 12.17 -1.01 -7.85
C PHE A 43 11.69 0.18 -8.69
N PHE A 44 10.41 0.53 -8.59
CA PHE A 44 9.87 1.70 -9.29
C PHE A 44 10.55 2.99 -8.83
N LEU A 45 10.69 3.21 -7.52
CA LEU A 45 11.33 4.42 -7.00
C LEU A 45 12.82 4.47 -7.31
N LEU A 46 13.54 3.34 -7.26
CA LEU A 46 14.94 3.27 -7.69
C LEU A 46 15.10 3.61 -9.17
N PHE A 47 14.17 3.18 -10.02
CA PHE A 47 14.16 3.55 -11.43
C PHE A 47 13.92 5.05 -11.61
N VAL A 48 12.90 5.61 -10.94
CA VAL A 48 12.59 7.05 -11.00
C VAL A 48 13.76 7.88 -10.46
N THR A 49 14.30 7.56 -9.28
CA THR A 49 15.46 8.29 -8.74
C THR A 49 16.69 8.10 -9.63
N GLY A 50 16.94 6.90 -10.17
CA GLY A 50 18.02 6.66 -11.12
C GLY A 50 17.96 7.57 -12.35
N VAL A 51 16.79 7.69 -12.98
CA VAL A 51 16.59 8.48 -14.20
C VAL A 51 16.66 9.99 -13.91
N PHE A 52 15.95 10.47 -12.89
CA PHE A 52 15.81 11.91 -12.64
C PHE A 52 16.96 12.50 -11.80
N TRP A 53 17.58 11.71 -10.94
CA TRP A 53 18.60 12.19 -9.99
C TRP A 53 20.04 12.07 -10.54
N TYR A 54 20.24 11.45 -11.72
CA TYR A 54 21.56 11.33 -12.35
C TYR A 54 22.28 12.68 -12.56
N LYS A 55 21.52 13.76 -12.78
CA LYS A 55 22.08 15.11 -13.03
C LYS A 55 22.40 15.89 -11.76
N VAL A 56 21.92 15.46 -10.60
CA VAL A 56 22.13 16.16 -9.33
C VAL A 56 23.50 15.74 -8.79
N ARG A 57 24.42 16.68 -8.60
CA ARG A 57 25.72 16.42 -7.94
C ARG A 57 25.71 17.03 -6.55
N ILE A 58 25.80 16.17 -5.55
CA ILE A 58 25.96 16.55 -4.14
C ILE A 58 27.42 16.29 -3.76
N PRO A 59 28.08 17.19 -3.00
CA PRO A 59 29.46 16.99 -2.59
C PRO A 59 29.63 15.73 -1.73
N ASN A 60 30.76 15.06 -1.90
CA ASN A 60 31.15 13.96 -1.01
C ASN A 60 31.69 14.54 0.29
N ILE A 61 31.22 14.01 1.42
CA ILE A 61 31.70 14.41 2.75
C ILE A 61 32.43 13.21 3.36
N ALA A 62 33.67 13.41 3.82
CA ALA A 62 34.47 12.38 4.49
C ALA A 62 34.58 11.05 3.70
N GLY A 63 34.67 11.11 2.37
CA GLY A 63 34.74 9.91 1.50
C GLY A 63 33.40 9.21 1.26
N ILE A 64 32.31 9.70 1.83
CA ILE A 64 30.96 9.14 1.64
C ILE A 64 30.30 9.80 0.43
N ASN A 65 29.82 8.97 -0.49
CA ASN A 65 29.00 9.42 -1.61
C ASN A 65 27.56 9.64 -1.14
N LEU A 66 27.27 10.88 -0.72
CA LEU A 66 25.94 11.29 -0.26
C LEU A 66 24.87 11.12 -1.34
N ASN A 67 25.26 11.26 -2.60
CA ASN A 67 24.35 11.11 -3.72
C ASN A 67 23.82 9.68 -3.80
N LEU A 68 24.72 8.69 -3.77
CA LEU A 68 24.35 7.27 -3.75
C LEU A 68 23.51 6.93 -2.50
N LEU A 69 23.89 7.46 -1.34
CA LEU A 69 23.19 7.20 -0.09
C LEU A 69 21.75 7.73 -0.13
N LEU A 70 21.52 8.92 -0.67
CA LEU A 70 20.18 9.46 -0.88
C LEU A 70 19.40 8.67 -1.92
N MET A 71 20.03 8.32 -3.05
CA MET A 71 19.40 7.54 -4.12
C MET A 71 18.92 6.15 -3.64
N LEU A 72 19.52 5.58 -2.60
CA LEU A 72 19.08 4.31 -2.01
C LEU A 72 18.13 4.51 -0.82
N SER A 73 18.47 5.44 0.08
CA SER A 73 17.73 5.63 1.33
C SER A 73 16.35 6.24 1.12
N VAL A 74 16.19 7.16 0.17
CA VAL A 74 14.91 7.81 -0.12
C VAL A 74 13.91 6.80 -0.69
N PRO A 75 14.23 6.04 -1.76
CA PRO A 75 13.35 4.96 -2.25
C PRO A 75 13.00 3.94 -1.18
N HIS A 76 13.96 3.52 -0.37
CA HIS A 76 13.73 2.57 0.71
C HIS A 76 12.70 3.08 1.73
N LYS A 77 12.88 4.31 2.23
CA LYS A 77 11.97 4.90 3.22
C LYS A 77 10.56 5.10 2.66
N VAL A 78 10.45 5.57 1.42
CA VAL A 78 9.14 5.81 0.78
C VAL A 78 8.44 4.48 0.46
N ALA A 79 9.15 3.47 -0.07
CA ALA A 79 8.57 2.16 -0.32
C ALA A 79 8.10 1.49 0.97
N ARG A 80 8.88 1.63 2.05
CA ARG A 80 8.51 1.14 3.38
C ARG A 80 7.24 1.84 3.88
N TRP A 81 7.22 3.17 3.85
CA TRP A 81 6.05 3.96 4.24
C TRP A 81 4.81 3.55 3.44
N TYR A 82 4.91 3.40 2.11
CA TYR A 82 3.81 2.94 1.27
C TYR A 82 3.27 1.55 1.67
N SER A 83 4.18 0.62 2.01
CA SER A 83 3.82 -0.75 2.33
C SER A 83 3.29 -0.94 3.75
N GLU A 84 3.71 -0.09 4.69
CA GLU A 84 3.35 -0.17 6.11
C GLU A 84 2.19 0.77 6.48
N ALA A 85 1.99 1.84 5.71
CA ALA A 85 0.89 2.77 5.91
C ALA A 85 -0.45 2.11 5.57
N GLU A 86 -1.39 2.31 6.47
CA GLU A 86 -2.81 2.03 6.23
C GLU A 86 -3.55 3.35 6.09
N LEU A 87 -4.30 3.47 5.00
CA LEU A 87 -5.22 4.57 4.77
C LEU A 87 -6.62 4.06 5.10
N ASP A 88 -7.29 4.70 6.05
CA ASP A 88 -8.61 4.29 6.55
C ASP A 88 -8.69 2.81 6.97
N GLY A 89 -7.62 2.29 7.58
CA GLY A 89 -7.55 0.90 8.03
C GLY A 89 -7.46 -0.15 6.92
N LYS A 90 -7.32 0.26 5.65
CA LYS A 90 -7.02 -0.60 4.50
C LYS A 90 -5.56 -0.45 4.10
N SER A 91 -5.00 -1.49 3.48
CA SER A 91 -3.67 -1.37 2.86
C SER A 91 -3.69 -0.33 1.74
N THR A 92 -2.63 0.48 1.65
CA THR A 92 -2.55 1.59 0.69
C THR A 92 -2.80 1.16 -0.76
N ASN A 93 -2.37 -0.05 -1.16
CA ASN A 93 -2.64 -0.59 -2.50
C ASN A 93 -4.13 -0.81 -2.76
N LEU A 94 -4.84 -1.35 -1.76
CA LEU A 94 -6.27 -1.61 -1.87
C LEU A 94 -7.04 -0.29 -1.96
N PHE A 95 -6.66 0.67 -1.12
CA PHE A 95 -7.22 2.02 -1.14
C PHE A 95 -7.04 2.68 -2.52
N LEU A 96 -5.84 2.63 -3.09
CA LEU A 96 -5.58 3.20 -4.43
C LEU A 96 -6.39 2.51 -5.52
N LYS A 97 -6.53 1.19 -5.47
CA LYS A 97 -7.37 0.45 -6.41
C LYS A 97 -8.83 0.89 -6.32
N ASP A 98 -9.37 0.96 -5.11
CA ASP A 98 -10.74 1.40 -4.85
C ASP A 98 -10.94 2.85 -5.34
N PHE A 99 -9.95 3.72 -5.12
CA PHE A 99 -9.95 5.10 -5.58
C PHE A 99 -9.96 5.21 -7.11
N ILE A 100 -9.16 4.42 -7.84
CA ILE A 100 -9.17 4.40 -9.30
C ILE A 100 -10.51 3.90 -9.84
N ILE A 101 -11.10 2.86 -9.23
CA ILE A 101 -12.42 2.36 -9.60
C ILE A 101 -13.48 3.44 -9.36
N TYR A 102 -13.39 4.14 -8.24
CA TYR A 102 -14.27 5.28 -7.94
C TYR A 102 -14.16 6.38 -9.00
N LEU A 103 -12.94 6.80 -9.36
CA LEU A 103 -12.74 7.79 -10.41
C LEU A 103 -13.34 7.33 -11.75
N LYS A 104 -13.09 6.07 -12.14
CA LYS A 104 -13.66 5.51 -13.36
C LYS A 104 -15.19 5.52 -13.33
N ASN A 105 -15.77 5.03 -12.24
CA ASN A 105 -17.21 4.82 -12.15
C ASN A 105 -17.99 6.09 -11.86
N PHE A 106 -17.40 7.11 -11.23
CA PHE A 106 -18.13 8.30 -10.77
C PHE A 106 -17.62 9.61 -11.35
N ALA A 107 -16.32 9.76 -11.63
CA ALA A 107 -15.77 10.98 -12.22
C ALA A 107 -15.79 10.94 -13.75
N LEU A 108 -15.49 9.79 -14.35
CA LEU A 108 -15.45 9.61 -15.80
C LEU A 108 -16.83 9.22 -16.38
N ASP A 109 -17.57 8.33 -15.71
CA ASP A 109 -18.89 7.90 -16.17
C ASP A 109 -20.00 8.88 -15.74
N ARG A 110 -20.55 9.60 -16.73
CA ARG A 110 -21.62 10.60 -16.55
C ARG A 110 -23.04 10.04 -16.73
N ARG A 111 -23.21 8.75 -16.98
CA ARG A 111 -24.55 8.14 -17.17
C ARG A 111 -25.37 8.19 -15.88
N PRO A 112 -26.69 8.40 -15.88
CA PRO A 112 -27.47 8.40 -14.64
C PRO A 112 -27.40 7.04 -13.91
N ILE A 113 -27.36 7.07 -12.57
CA ILE A 113 -27.49 5.88 -11.72
C ILE A 113 -28.94 5.78 -11.28
N ILE A 114 -29.62 4.70 -11.66
CA ILE A 114 -30.99 4.40 -11.24
C ILE A 114 -30.97 3.01 -10.60
N ALA A 115 -31.51 2.87 -9.38
CA ALA A 115 -31.56 1.60 -8.65
C ALA A 115 -30.20 0.84 -8.59
N PHE A 116 -29.10 1.57 -8.36
CA PHE A 116 -27.71 1.07 -8.32
C PHE A 116 -27.10 0.62 -9.66
N GLU A 117 -27.82 0.74 -10.78
CA GLU A 117 -27.30 0.45 -12.12
C GLU A 117 -27.11 1.73 -12.94
N ARG A 118 -26.07 1.77 -13.79
CA ARG A 118 -25.85 2.87 -14.75
C ARG A 118 -26.67 2.57 -15.99
N VAL A 119 -27.56 3.50 -16.37
CA VAL A 119 -28.46 3.34 -17.52
C VAL A 119 -27.99 4.21 -18.69
N ASP A 120 -27.92 3.64 -19.90
CA ASP A 120 -27.43 4.34 -21.10
C ASP A 120 -28.42 5.37 -21.66
N GLN A 121 -29.73 5.17 -21.45
CA GLN A 121 -30.80 6.04 -21.93
C GLN A 121 -31.82 6.28 -20.82
N LEU A 122 -32.24 7.53 -20.66
CA LEU A 122 -33.37 7.88 -19.80
C LEU A 122 -34.65 7.39 -20.49
N GLU A 123 -35.16 6.22 -20.14
CA GLU A 123 -36.54 5.85 -20.46
C GLU A 123 -37.47 6.80 -19.70
N GLU A 124 -38.47 7.36 -20.38
CA GLU A 124 -39.40 8.35 -19.83
C GLU A 124 -39.92 7.91 -18.45
N PHE A 125 -39.69 8.74 -17.43
CA PHE A 125 -40.19 8.49 -16.09
C PHE A 125 -41.72 8.56 -16.08
N SER A 126 -42.37 7.40 -16.17
CA SER A 126 -43.81 7.27 -15.91
C SER A 126 -44.03 7.14 -14.40
N PHE A 127 -44.34 8.26 -13.73
CA PHE A 127 -44.92 8.21 -12.40
C PHE A 127 -46.37 7.71 -12.50
N LYS A 128 -46.61 6.43 -12.19
CA LYS A 128 -47.98 5.97 -11.92
C LYS A 128 -48.43 6.57 -10.59
N ARG A 129 -49.54 7.29 -10.65
CA ARG A 129 -50.21 7.90 -9.50
C ARG A 129 -50.97 6.87 -8.69
#